data_AF-A0A352Y344-F1
#
_entry.id   AF-A0A352Y344-F1
#
_cell.length_a   1.000
_cell.length_b   1.000
_cell.length_c   1.000
_cell.angle_alpha   90.00
_cell.angle_beta   90.00
_cell.angle_gamma   90.00
#
_symmetry.space_group_name_H-M   'P 1'
#
loop_
_entity.id
_entity.type
_entity.pdbx_description
1 polymer ?
#
loop_
_entity_poly.entity_id
_entity_poly.type
_entity_poly.pdbx_seq_one_letter_code
_entity_poly.pdbx_strand_id
1 'polypeptide(L)'
;MEHYGFFFIGNCLFYLSTVPQLFIPIADGLGQAGLSHEDDGFRRFVVEKPFGRDLASARDLNEDLHRWFDEHQIFRIDHYLAKETVQNILALRFANTIFEPLWNRRYVDHV
;
A
#
# COMPACT_ATOMS: atom_id res chain seq x y z
N MET A 1 -4.95 -36.72 13.86
CA MET A 1 -4.13 -35.87 12.99
C MET A 1 -4.55 -34.43 13.27
N GLU A 2 -4.00 -33.86 14.33
CA GLU A 2 -4.22 -32.46 14.70
C GLU A 2 -3.23 -31.61 13.92
N HIS A 3 -3.75 -30.76 13.04
CA HIS A 3 -2.98 -29.67 12.46
C HIS A 3 -2.71 -28.66 13.58
N TYR A 4 -1.57 -28.80 14.25
CA TYR A 4 -0.97 -27.71 15.03
C TYR A 4 -0.44 -26.65 14.06
N GLY A 5 -1.37 -26.00 13.33
CA GLY A 5 -1.10 -24.79 12.58
C GLY A 5 -0.82 -23.68 13.58
N PHE A 6 0.28 -22.96 13.38
CA PHE A 6 0.64 -21.80 14.17
C PHE A 6 -0.45 -20.74 14.01
N PHE A 7 -1.44 -20.71 14.91
CA PHE A 7 -2.51 -19.73 14.86
C PHE A 7 -1.94 -18.40 15.33
N PHE A 8 -1.58 -17.53 14.39
CA PHE A 8 -1.20 -16.15 14.69
C PHE A 8 -2.46 -15.35 15.04
N ILE A 9 -2.77 -15.26 16.33
CA ILE A 9 -3.89 -14.48 16.84
C ILE A 9 -3.47 -13.00 16.90
N GLY A 10 -4.33 -12.10 16.41
CA GLY A 10 -4.13 -10.67 16.50
C GLY A 10 -3.56 -10.06 15.22
N ASN A 11 -3.38 -8.74 15.24
CA ASN A 11 -3.01 -7.96 14.05
C ASN A 11 -1.52 -8.07 13.70
N CYS A 12 -1.18 -8.18 12.41
CA CYS A 12 0.20 -8.27 11.94
C CYS A 12 0.51 -7.29 10.79
N LEU A 13 1.71 -6.70 10.83
CA LEU A 13 2.23 -5.83 9.78
C LEU A 13 3.62 -6.33 9.37
N PHE A 14 3.75 -6.67 8.09
CA PHE A 14 5.00 -7.08 7.45
C PHE A 14 5.61 -5.86 6.74
N TYR A 15 6.62 -5.23 7.33
CA TYR A 15 7.31 -4.08 6.72
C TYR A 15 8.56 -4.53 5.97
N LEU A 16 8.53 -4.45 4.65
CA LEU A 16 9.64 -4.89 3.80
C LEU A 16 10.63 -3.75 3.57
N SER A 17 11.57 -3.60 4.50
CA SER A 17 12.77 -2.79 4.33
C SER A 17 13.87 -3.61 3.63
N THR A 18 13.52 -4.19 2.48
CA THR A 18 14.35 -5.13 1.72
C THR A 18 14.53 -4.66 0.28
N VAL A 19 15.43 -5.31 -0.46
CA VAL A 19 15.59 -5.03 -1.89
C VAL A 19 14.37 -5.54 -2.69
N PRO A 20 13.94 -4.87 -3.78
CA PRO A 20 12.71 -5.19 -4.49
C PRO A 20 12.58 -6.62 -5.00
N GLN A 21 13.72 -7.26 -5.33
CA GLN A 21 13.75 -8.65 -5.80
C GLN A 21 13.26 -9.65 -4.73
N LEU A 22 13.20 -9.24 -3.47
CA LEU A 22 12.73 -10.08 -2.37
C LEU A 22 11.23 -9.91 -2.08
N PHE A 23 10.52 -8.94 -2.69
CA PHE A 23 9.11 -8.71 -2.40
C PHE A 23 8.25 -9.94 -2.70
N ILE A 24 8.40 -10.51 -3.90
CA ILE A 24 7.63 -11.70 -4.31
C ILE A 24 8.05 -12.95 -3.53
N PRO A 25 9.34 -13.29 -3.39
CA PRO A 25 9.74 -14.42 -2.54
C PRO A 25 9.22 -14.34 -1.10
N ILE A 26 9.19 -13.13 -0.51
CA ILE A 26 8.63 -12.94 0.83
C ILE A 26 7.11 -13.10 0.81
N ALA A 27 6.40 -12.49 -0.14
CA ALA A 27 4.96 -12.63 -0.26
C ALA A 27 4.53 -14.09 -0.45
N ASP A 28 5.23 -14.83 -1.31
CA ASP A 28 5.03 -16.27 -1.52
C ASP A 28 5.24 -17.06 -0.23
N GLY A 29 6.34 -16.79 0.49
CA GLY A 29 6.61 -17.47 1.76
C GLY A 29 5.56 -17.20 2.83
N LEU A 30 5.09 -15.94 2.95
CA LEU A 30 4.04 -15.56 3.88
C LEU A 30 2.70 -16.21 3.51
N GLY A 31 2.33 -16.18 2.23
CA GLY A 31 1.10 -16.79 1.74
C GLY A 31 1.08 -18.30 1.92
N GLN A 32 2.16 -19.00 1.58
CA GLN A 32 2.29 -20.44 1.79
C GLN A 32 2.26 -20.84 3.26
N ALA A 33 2.74 -19.97 4.15
CA ALA A 33 2.66 -20.16 5.60
C ALA A 33 1.27 -19.84 6.18
N GLY A 34 0.30 -19.41 5.35
CA GLY A 34 -1.04 -19.00 5.78
C GLY A 34 -1.06 -17.65 6.51
N LEU A 35 0.00 -16.85 6.41
CA LEU A 35 0.15 -15.58 7.12
C LEU A 35 -0.49 -14.38 6.39
N SER A 36 -1.07 -14.60 5.20
CA SER A 36 -1.84 -13.57 4.50
C SER A 36 -3.35 -13.59 4.82
N HIS A 37 -3.84 -14.63 5.51
CA HIS A 37 -5.25 -14.74 5.90
C HIS A 37 -5.61 -13.81 7.07
N GLU A 38 -6.77 -13.18 7.00
CA GLU A 38 -7.31 -12.25 8.00
C GLU A 38 -8.39 -12.89 8.89
N ASP A 39 -8.19 -14.15 9.30
CA ASP A 39 -9.19 -14.89 10.10
C ASP A 39 -9.42 -14.28 11.49
N ASP A 40 -8.36 -13.75 12.12
CA ASP A 40 -8.41 -13.24 13.50
C ASP A 40 -7.53 -12.00 13.70
N GLY A 41 -7.63 -11.06 12.75
CA GLY A 41 -6.91 -9.77 12.76
C GLY A 41 -6.40 -9.38 11.37
N PHE A 42 -6.02 -8.11 11.21
CA PHE A 42 -5.52 -7.63 9.93
C PHE A 42 -4.16 -8.27 9.58
N ARG A 43 -3.89 -8.37 8.28
CA ARG A 43 -2.56 -8.62 7.73
C ARG A 43 -2.22 -7.49 6.77
N ARG A 44 -1.16 -6.74 7.08
CA ARG A 44 -0.71 -5.62 6.24
C ARG A 44 0.65 -5.92 5.67
N PHE A 45 0.78 -5.83 4.36
CA PHE A 45 2.01 -6.01 3.61
C PHE A 45 2.50 -4.66 3.12
N VAL A 46 3.53 -4.12 3.77
CA VAL A 46 4.07 -2.80 3.49
C VAL A 46 5.32 -2.92 2.63
N VAL A 47 5.33 -2.28 1.48
CA VAL A 47 6.45 -2.30 0.52
C VAL A 47 6.94 -0.91 0.18
N GLU A 48 8.25 -0.80 -0.03
CA GLU A 48 8.93 0.43 -0.45
C GLU A 48 9.15 0.45 -1.97
N LYS A 49 9.35 1.64 -2.51
CA LYS A 49 9.75 1.83 -3.92
C LYS A 49 11.13 1.20 -4.21
N PRO A 50 11.43 0.85 -5.47
CA PRO A 50 10.61 0.99 -6.68
C PRO A 50 9.50 -0.05 -6.81
N PHE A 51 8.32 0.38 -7.29
CA PHE A 51 7.16 -0.47 -7.59
C PHE A 51 7.16 -0.95 -9.05
N GLY A 52 8.32 -1.35 -9.56
CA GLY A 52 8.57 -1.53 -10.99
C GLY A 52 9.41 -0.40 -11.59
N ARG A 53 9.88 -0.60 -12.82
CA ARG A 53 10.71 0.38 -13.56
C ARG A 53 10.01 0.91 -14.81
N ASP A 54 8.91 0.30 -15.18
CA ASP A 54 8.03 0.64 -16.30
C ASP A 54 6.62 0.12 -16.01
N LEU A 55 5.68 0.42 -16.91
CA LEU A 55 4.28 -0.01 -16.76
C LEU A 55 4.13 -1.53 -16.70
N ALA A 56 4.92 -2.28 -17.46
CA ALA A 56 4.81 -3.74 -17.51
C ALA A 56 5.26 -4.36 -16.18
N SER A 57 6.47 -4.04 -15.73
CA SER A 57 7.01 -4.52 -14.46
C SER A 57 6.22 -4.07 -13.24
N ALA A 58 5.55 -2.92 -13.28
CA ALA A 58 4.65 -2.48 -12.21
C ALA A 58 3.36 -3.31 -12.16
N ARG A 59 2.80 -3.69 -13.32
CA ARG A 59 1.65 -4.60 -13.41
C ARG A 59 2.00 -5.99 -12.93
N ASP A 60 3.14 -6.52 -13.37
CA ASP A 60 3.63 -7.84 -12.95
C ASP A 60 3.79 -7.90 -11.42
N LEU A 61 4.46 -6.88 -10.83
CA LEU A 61 4.58 -6.77 -9.37
C LEU A 61 3.21 -6.74 -8.69
N ASN A 62 2.26 -5.99 -9.24
CA ASN A 62 0.92 -5.87 -8.65
C ASN A 62 0.16 -7.19 -8.69
N GLU A 63 0.15 -7.86 -9.83
CA GLU A 63 -0.50 -9.17 -10.01
C GLU A 63 0.13 -10.23 -9.10
N ASP A 64 1.46 -10.25 -8.97
CA ASP A 64 2.17 -11.20 -8.13
C ASP A 64 1.87 -11.02 -6.63
N LEU A 65 1.78 -9.78 -6.15
CA LEU A 65 1.38 -9.50 -4.77
C LEU A 65 -0.08 -9.92 -4.51
N HIS A 66 -0.96 -9.71 -5.49
CA HIS A 66 -2.37 -10.10 -5.40
C HIS A 66 -2.63 -11.60 -5.41
N ARG A 67 -1.62 -12.43 -5.67
CA ARG A 67 -1.75 -13.88 -5.50
C ARG A 67 -2.01 -14.27 -4.04
N TRP A 68 -1.53 -13.45 -3.09
CA TRP A 68 -1.59 -13.75 -1.66
C TRP A 68 -2.28 -12.68 -0.81
N PHE A 69 -2.27 -11.42 -1.25
CA PHE A 69 -2.81 -10.29 -0.50
C PHE A 69 -3.87 -9.52 -1.31
N ASP A 70 -5.02 -9.27 -0.69
CA ASP A 70 -6.01 -8.34 -1.23
C ASP A 70 -5.50 -6.89 -1.20
N GLU A 71 -6.06 -6.00 -2.03
CA GLU A 71 -5.55 -4.63 -2.16
C GLU A 71 -5.58 -3.83 -0.85
N HIS A 72 -6.58 -4.02 0.01
CA HIS A 72 -6.63 -3.34 1.31
C HIS A 72 -5.54 -3.80 2.29
N GLN A 73 -4.89 -4.93 2.01
CA GLN A 73 -3.78 -5.46 2.78
C GLN A 73 -2.44 -4.86 2.32
N ILE A 74 -2.35 -4.31 1.10
CA ILE A 74 -1.08 -3.86 0.51
C ILE A 74 -0.89 -2.35 0.72
N PHE A 75 0.22 -1.98 1.35
CA PHE A 75 0.58 -0.59 1.64
C PHE A 75 1.87 -0.23 0.89
N ARG A 76 1.73 0.52 -0.20
CA ARG A 76 2.84 1.00 -1.02
C ARG A 76 3.31 2.34 -0.48
N ILE A 77 4.53 2.40 0.06
CA ILE A 77 5.05 3.61 0.72
C ILE A 77 5.53 4.62 -0.32
N ASP A 78 4.88 5.78 -0.32
CA ASP A 78 5.43 7.02 -0.86
C ASP A 78 5.52 8.06 0.27
N HIS A 79 6.74 8.29 0.75
CA HIS A 79 7.00 9.20 1.86
C HIS A 79 6.61 10.65 1.57
N TYR A 80 6.37 11.05 0.31
CA TYR A 80 5.83 12.38 0.02
C TYR A 80 4.39 12.52 0.52
N LEU A 81 3.59 11.46 0.50
CA LEU A 81 2.20 11.47 0.98
C LEU A 81 2.09 11.66 2.50
N ALA A 82 3.17 11.42 3.24
CA ALA A 82 3.25 11.64 4.68
C ALA A 82 3.68 13.07 5.05
N LYS A 83 4.05 13.93 4.09
CA LYS A 83 4.48 15.30 4.38
C LYS A 83 3.26 16.16 4.72
N GLU A 84 3.36 16.91 5.82
CA GLU A 84 2.28 17.78 6.32
C GLU A 84 1.73 18.72 5.23
N THR A 85 2.61 19.34 4.45
CA THR A 85 2.21 20.24 3.36
C THR A 85 1.42 19.53 2.25
N VAL A 86 1.71 18.26 1.97
CA VAL A 86 0.99 17.45 0.98
C VAL A 86 -0.40 17.07 1.51
N GLN A 87 -0.49 16.65 2.77
CA GLN A 87 -1.76 16.33 3.41
C GLN A 87 -2.68 17.57 3.51
N ASN A 88 -2.09 18.74 3.77
CA ASN A 88 -2.81 20.01 3.86
C ASN A 88 -3.44 20.47 2.54
N ILE A 89 -3.02 19.94 1.37
CA ILE A 89 -3.63 20.29 0.07
C ILE A 89 -5.14 19.99 0.09
N LEU A 90 -5.55 18.86 0.67
CA LEU A 90 -6.96 18.48 0.72
C LEU A 90 -7.78 19.43 1.61
N ALA A 91 -7.26 19.78 2.79
CA ALA A 91 -7.89 20.74 3.68
C ALA A 91 -7.98 22.13 3.03
N LEU A 92 -6.90 22.60 2.40
CA LEU A 92 -6.86 23.88 1.69
C LEU A 92 -7.92 23.93 0.58
N ARG A 93 -7.99 22.87 -0.24
CA ARG A 93 -8.87 22.81 -1.41
C ARG A 93 -10.35 22.69 -1.06
N PHE A 94 -10.70 21.90 -0.04
CA PHE A 94 -12.09 21.50 0.21
C PHE A 94 -12.70 22.06 1.49
N ALA A 95 -11.89 22.45 2.49
CA ALA A 95 -12.42 22.98 3.76
C ALA A 95 -12.56 24.51 3.78
N ASN A 96 -12.23 25.18 2.67
CA ASN A 96 -12.22 26.64 2.58
C ASN A 96 -13.13 27.12 1.43
N THR A 97 -14.21 27.80 1.80
CA THR A 97 -15.19 28.37 0.85
C THR A 97 -14.60 29.42 -0.10
N ILE A 98 -13.46 30.02 0.26
CA ILE A 98 -12.73 30.97 -0.59
C ILE A 98 -11.97 30.24 -1.71
N PHE A 99 -11.36 29.09 -1.42
CA PHE A 99 -10.47 28.40 -2.36
C PHE A 99 -11.20 27.42 -3.27
N GLU A 100 -12.26 26.77 -2.78
CA GLU A 100 -13.06 25.82 -3.56
C GLU A 100 -13.52 26.38 -4.93
N PRO A 101 -14.14 27.59 -5.03
CA PRO A 101 -14.60 28.11 -6.33
C PRO A 101 -13.47 28.58 -7.25
N LEU A 102 -12.27 28.81 -6.72
CA LEU A 102 -11.10 29.26 -7.48
C LEU A 102 -10.30 28.09 -8.06
N TRP A 103 -10.45 26.87 -7.53
CA TRP A 103 -9.67 25.71 -7.95
C TRP A 103 -10.19 25.07 -9.25
N ASN A 104 -10.17 25.83 -10.36
CA ASN A 104 -10.54 25.35 -11.69
C ASN A 104 -9.92 26.20 -12.82
N ARG A 105 -10.05 25.71 -14.07
CA ARG A 105 -9.48 26.32 -15.29
C ARG A 105 -9.93 27.76 -15.60
N ARG A 106 -10.96 28.30 -14.93
CA ARG A 106 -11.39 29.70 -15.13
C ARG A 106 -10.50 30.67 -14.37
N TYR A 107 -9.90 30.21 -13.26
CA TYR A 107 -9.17 31.05 -12.31
C TYR A 107 -7.72 30.62 -12.11
N VAL A 108 -7.35 29.38 -12.47
CA VAL A 108 -5.97 28.86 -12.43
C VAL A 108 -5.37 28.85 -13.83
N ASP A 109 -4.22 29.51 -13.98
CA ASP A 109 -3.46 29.60 -15.24
C ASP A 109 -2.56 28.36 -15.47
N HIS A 110 -1.83 27.93 -14.45
CA HIS A 110 -0.95 26.74 -14.47
C HIS A 110 -0.86 26.08 -13.09
N VAL A 111 -0.40 24.82 -13.07
CA VAL A 111 -0.10 24.01 -11.86
C VAL A 111 1.31 23.47 -11.99
#